data_AF-A0A349GPT1-F1
#
_entry.id   AF-A0A349GPT1-F1
#
_cell.length_a   1.000
_cell.length_b   1.000
_cell.length_c   1.000
_cell.angle_alpha   90.00
_cell.angle_beta   90.00
_cell.angle_gamma   90.00
#
_symmetry.space_group_name_H-M   'P 1'
#
loop_
_entity.id
_entity.type
_entity.pdbx_description
1 polymer ?
#
loop_
_entity_poly.entity_id
_entity_poly.type
_entity_poly.pdbx_seq_one_letter_code
_entity_poly.pdbx_strand_id
1 'polypeptide(L)'
;NIKRVELNTEMSKDDKDTEKLKALDEDIKNLYGDIMINPSMIAFNNAKNAMDDMLAQINTIITSSANGEDPETCPAASCTGSCSSCSGCH
;
A
#
# COMPACT_ATOMS: atom_id res chain seq x y z
N ASN A 1 18.88 5.41 5.64
CA ASN A 1 18.85 6.79 6.17
C ASN A 1 20.13 7.57 5.87
N ILE A 2 21.32 6.98 6.09
CA ILE A 2 22.64 7.61 5.85
C ILE A 2 22.80 8.15 4.41
N LYS A 3 22.51 7.36 3.36
CA LYS A 3 22.64 7.80 1.96
C LYS A 3 21.77 9.02 1.58
N ARG A 4 20.64 9.22 2.29
CA ARG A 4 19.75 10.37 2.08
C ARG A 4 20.34 11.65 2.68
N VAL A 5 21.09 11.53 3.77
CA VAL A 5 21.85 12.63 4.37
C VAL A 5 23.03 13.00 3.47
N GLU A 6 23.77 12.01 2.95
CA GLU A 6 24.88 12.23 2.01
C GLU A 6 24.43 12.92 0.71
N LEU A 7 23.28 12.51 0.16
CA LEU A 7 22.67 13.17 -1.01
C LEU A 7 22.37 14.65 -0.70
N ASN A 8 21.73 14.93 0.43
CA ASN A 8 21.42 16.31 0.84
C ASN A 8 22.69 17.15 1.06
N THR A 9 23.73 16.56 1.64
CA THR A 9 25.03 17.23 1.81
C THR A 9 25.67 17.54 0.46
N GLU A 10 25.67 16.61 -0.49
CA GLU A 10 26.25 16.84 -1.82
C GLU A 10 25.46 17.87 -2.63
N MET A 11 24.13 17.89 -2.52
CA MET A 11 23.27 18.89 -3.17
C MET A 11 23.44 20.31 -2.61
N SER A 12 23.95 20.44 -1.38
CA SER A 12 24.15 21.72 -0.69
C SER A 12 25.49 22.41 -1.01
N LYS A 13 26.39 21.73 -1.73
CA LYS A 13 27.67 22.30 -2.17
C LYS A 13 27.48 23.21 -3.38
N ASP A 14 28.32 24.25 -3.49
CA ASP A 14 28.37 25.10 -4.69
C ASP A 14 28.99 24.37 -5.89
N ASP A 15 30.00 23.53 -5.64
CA ASP A 15 30.64 22.69 -6.66
C ASP A 15 30.16 21.24 -6.50
N LYS A 16 29.07 20.92 -7.20
CA LYS A 16 28.36 19.65 -7.04
C LYS A 16 28.98 18.58 -7.92
N ASP A 17 29.34 17.46 -7.32
CA ASP A 17 29.74 16.28 -8.07
C ASP A 17 28.50 15.58 -8.67
N THR A 18 28.29 15.80 -9.97
CA THR A 18 27.15 15.23 -10.70
C THR A 18 27.21 13.71 -10.85
N GLU A 19 28.39 13.08 -10.86
CA GLU A 19 28.51 11.62 -10.89
C GLU A 19 28.14 11.02 -9.54
N LYS A 20 28.63 11.63 -8.46
CA LYS A 20 28.28 11.22 -7.10
C LYS A 20 26.81 11.40 -6.78
N LEU A 21 26.18 12.47 -7.27
CA LEU A 21 24.72 12.66 -7.13
C LEU A 21 23.92 11.56 -7.83
N LYS A 22 24.31 11.18 -9.05
CA LYS A 22 23.67 10.07 -9.77
C LYS A 22 23.83 8.75 -9.04
N ALA A 23 25.04 8.44 -8.57
CA ALA A 23 25.32 7.22 -7.82
C ALA A 23 24.49 7.14 -6.52
N LEU A 24 24.39 8.24 -5.77
CA LEU A 24 23.60 8.30 -4.54
C LEU A 24 22.10 8.14 -4.80
N ASP A 25 21.56 8.71 -5.88
CA ASP A 25 20.16 8.55 -6.26
C ASP A 25 19.84 7.10 -6.68
N GLU A 26 20.72 6.50 -7.48
CA GLU A 26 20.60 5.11 -7.95
C GLU A 26 20.68 4.12 -6.77
N ASP A 27 21.60 4.35 -5.85
CA ASP A 27 21.73 3.56 -4.62
C ASP A 27 20.48 3.63 -3.72
N ILE A 28 19.85 4.80 -3.60
CA ILE A 28 18.61 4.95 -2.83
C ILE A 28 17.46 4.19 -3.49
N LYS A 29 17.36 4.24 -4.82
CA LYS A 29 16.35 3.49 -5.60
C LYS A 29 16.56 1.99 -5.46
N ASN A 30 17.80 1.51 -5.56
CA ASN A 30 18.13 0.10 -5.41
C ASN A 30 17.81 -0.41 -4.00
N LEU A 31 18.22 0.33 -2.96
CA LEU A 31 17.91 -0.02 -1.58
C LEU A 31 16.40 -0.08 -1.32
N TYR A 32 15.63 0.83 -1.93
CA TYR A 32 14.18 0.79 -1.85
C TYR A 32 13.60 -0.46 -2.53
N GLY A 33 14.13 -0.80 -3.72
CA GLY A 33 13.82 -2.06 -4.41
C GLY A 33 14.06 -3.28 -3.51
N ASP A 34 15.27 -3.40 -2.95
CA ASP A 34 15.67 -4.50 -2.07
C ASP A 34 14.78 -4.65 -0.83
N ILE A 35 14.31 -3.54 -0.27
CA ILE A 35 13.35 -3.55 0.84
C ILE A 35 11.98 -4.07 0.38
N MET A 36 11.53 -3.71 -0.83
CA MET A 36 10.24 -4.16 -1.36
C MET A 36 10.23 -5.66 -1.70
N ILE A 37 11.35 -6.24 -2.12
CA ILE A 37 11.49 -7.69 -2.32
C ILE A 37 11.83 -8.44 -1.03
N ASN A 38 11.98 -7.76 0.11
CA ASN A 38 12.19 -8.44 1.39
C ASN A 38 11.00 -9.37 1.70
N PRO A 39 11.22 -10.68 1.85
CA PRO A 39 10.14 -11.65 2.09
C PRO A 39 9.27 -11.31 3.30
N SER A 40 9.84 -10.65 4.32
CA SER A 40 9.10 -10.21 5.51
C SER A 40 8.13 -9.08 5.18
N MET A 41 8.51 -8.15 4.30
CA MET A 41 7.62 -7.09 3.83
C MET A 41 6.51 -7.64 2.94
N ILE A 42 6.82 -8.61 2.08
CA ILE A 42 5.82 -9.30 1.26
C ILE A 42 4.81 -10.02 2.17
N ALA A 43 5.28 -10.80 3.15
CA ALA A 43 4.43 -11.50 4.10
C ALA A 43 3.58 -10.55 4.94
N PHE A 44 4.17 -9.45 5.42
CA PHE A 44 3.45 -8.41 6.13
C PHE A 44 2.35 -7.77 5.28
N ASN A 45 2.67 -7.36 4.04
CA ASN A 45 1.70 -6.76 3.14
C ASN A 45 0.55 -7.72 2.79
N ASN A 46 0.85 -9.01 2.58
CA ASN A 46 -0.17 -10.03 2.34
C ASN A 46 -1.10 -10.19 3.56
N ALA A 47 -0.54 -10.28 4.77
CA ALA A 47 -1.33 -10.37 6.00
C ALA A 47 -2.16 -9.10 6.24
N LYS A 48 -1.58 -7.93 5.96
CA LYS A 48 -2.28 -6.64 6.05
C LYS A 48 -3.48 -6.59 5.09
N ASN A 49 -3.28 -6.96 3.83
CA ASN A 49 -4.36 -6.95 2.83
C ASN A 49 -5.48 -7.92 3.23
N ALA A 50 -5.15 -9.12 3.69
CA ALA A 50 -6.15 -10.08 4.16
C ALA A 50 -6.95 -9.55 5.36
N MET A 51 -6.31 -8.82 6.28
CA MET A 51 -6.98 -8.16 7.39
C MET A 51 -7.89 -7.03 6.93
N ASP A 52 -7.45 -6.19 5.99
CA ASP A 52 -8.26 -5.12 5.42
C ASP A 52 -9.51 -5.69 4.71
N ASP A 53 -9.36 -6.77 3.95
CA ASP A 53 -10.45 -7.47 3.26
C ASP A 53 -11.48 -8.04 4.25
N MET A 54 -11.00 -8.60 5.38
CA MET A 54 -11.88 -9.08 6.44
C MET A 54 -12.67 -7.93 7.10
N LEU A 55 -12.00 -6.81 7.41
CA LEU A 55 -12.65 -5.65 8.00
C LEU A 55 -13.68 -5.03 7.06
N ALA A 56 -13.39 -5.00 5.75
CA ALA A 56 -14.35 -4.57 4.74
C ALA A 56 -15.61 -5.44 4.74
N GLN A 57 -15.47 -6.78 4.82
CA GLN A 57 -16.63 -7.68 4.90
C GLN A 57 -17.46 -7.46 6.15
N ILE A 58 -16.81 -7.32 7.31
CA ILE A 58 -17.50 -7.06 8.58
C ILE A 58 -18.35 -5.78 8.44
N ASN A 59 -17.79 -4.71 7.89
CA ASN A 59 -18.52 -3.46 7.67
C ASN A 59 -19.70 -3.62 6.69
N THR A 60 -19.52 -4.39 5.61
CA THR A 60 -20.60 -4.68 4.67
C THR A 60 -21.74 -5.44 5.36
N ILE A 61 -21.43 -6.49 6.11
CA ILE A 61 -22.43 -7.28 6.86
C ILE A 61 -23.19 -6.41 7.85
N ILE A 62 -22.48 -5.57 8.62
CA ILE A 62 -23.11 -4.64 9.57
C ILE A 62 -24.07 -3.69 8.84
N THR A 63 -23.66 -3.15 7.69
CA THR A 63 -24.47 -2.20 6.91
C THR A 63 -25.70 -2.87 6.31
N SER A 64 -25.55 -4.03 5.67
CA SER A 64 -26.65 -4.84 5.15
C SER A 64 -27.65 -5.22 6.24
N SER A 65 -27.15 -5.67 7.40
CA SER A 65 -27.99 -6.00 8.56
C SER A 65 -28.79 -4.78 9.05
N ALA A 66 -28.14 -3.61 9.11
CA ALA A 66 -28.80 -2.37 9.53
C ALA A 66 -29.88 -1.90 8.53
N ASN A 67 -29.72 -2.23 7.25
CA ASN A 67 -30.71 -1.96 6.20
C ASN A 67 -31.83 -3.01 6.12
N GLY A 68 -31.76 -4.09 6.91
CA GLY A 68 -32.76 -5.15 6.97
C GLY A 68 -32.54 -6.29 5.95
N GLU A 69 -31.38 -6.35 5.32
CA GLU A 69 -30.97 -7.45 4.44
C GLU A 69 -30.51 -8.67 5.27
N ASP A 70 -30.59 -9.87 4.70
CA ASP A 70 -30.15 -11.11 5.36
C ASP A 70 -28.61 -11.20 5.38
N PRO A 71 -27.97 -11.19 6.56
CA PRO A 71 -26.51 -11.25 6.71
C PRO A 71 -25.87 -12.48 6.05
N GLU A 72 -26.60 -13.60 5.96
CA GLU A 72 -26.12 -14.87 5.40
C GLU A 72 -26.10 -14.85 3.86
N THR A 73 -26.78 -13.87 3.24
CA THR A 73 -26.77 -13.67 1.78
C THR A 73 -25.70 -12.69 1.31
N CYS A 74 -24.96 -12.10 2.24
CA CYS A 74 -23.93 -11.13 1.94
C CYS A 74 -22.78 -11.80 1.16
N PRO A 75 -22.44 -11.35 -0.06
CA PRO A 75 -21.39 -11.98 -0.85
C PRO A 75 -20.03 -11.83 -0.14
N ALA A 76 -19.22 -12.90 -0.15
CA ALA A 76 -17.85 -12.88 0.36
C ALA A 76 -17.04 -11.77 -0.34
N ALA A 77 -16.04 -11.17 0.35
CA ALA A 77 -15.24 -10.03 -0.15
C ALA A 77 -14.79 -10.20 -1.60
N SER A 78 -15.57 -9.66 -2.52
CA SER A 78 -15.20 -9.55 -3.93
C SER A 78 -15.34 -8.12 -4.44
N CYS A 79 -15.62 -7.15 -3.55
CA CYS A 79 -15.78 -5.75 -3.91
C CYS A 79 -14.61 -4.92 -3.38
N THR A 80 -13.49 -4.92 -4.10
CA THR A 80 -12.31 -4.07 -3.84
C THR A 80 -12.35 -2.74 -4.61
N GLY A 81 -13.49 -2.35 -5.18
CA GLY A 81 -13.56 -1.14 -6.01
C GLY A 81 -14.97 -0.56 -6.15
N SER A 82 -15.11 0.69 -5.70
CA SER A 82 -16.16 1.67 -6.06
C SER A 82 -17.60 1.17 -6.05
N CYS A 83 -18.31 1.40 -4.93
CA CYS A 83 -19.77 1.24 -4.81
C CYS A 83 -20.60 2.09 -5.78
N SER A 84 -19.99 2.82 -6.71
CA SER A 84 -20.65 3.57 -7.77
C SER A 84 -21.30 2.69 -8.85
N SER A 85 -20.95 1.41 -8.92
CA SER A 85 -21.48 0.45 -9.91
C SER A 85 -22.43 -0.61 -9.34
N CYS A 86 -22.67 -0.63 -8.02
CA CYS A 86 -23.66 -1.53 -7.42
C CYS A 86 -25.06 -0.93 -7.49
N SER A 87 -25.49 -0.60 -8.71
CA SER A 87 -26.87 -0.26 -9.01
C SER A 87 -27.70 -1.53 -9.01
N GLY A 88 -28.35 -1.83 -7.89
CA GLY A 88 -29.42 -2.82 -7.78
C GLY A 88 -29.00 -4.14 -7.19
N CYS A 89 -29.15 -4.27 -5.87
CA CYS A 89 -29.75 -5.47 -5.32
C CYS A 89 -31.19 -5.09 -4.96
N HIS A 90 -32.15 -5.79 -5.57
CA HIS A 90 -33.58 -5.67 -5.29
C HIS A 90 -33.94 -6.43 -4.01
#